data_AF-A0A9N9QC10-F1
#
_entry.id   AF-A0A9N9QC10-F1
#
_cell.length_a   1.000
_cell.length_b   1.000
_cell.length_c   1.000
_cell.angle_alpha   90.00
_cell.angle_beta   90.00
_cell.angle_gamma   90.00
#
_symmetry.space_group_name_H-M   'P 1'
#
loop_
_entity.id
_entity.type
_entity.pdbx_description
1 polymer ?
#
loop_
_entity_poly.entity_id
_entity_poly.type
_entity_poly.pdbx_seq_one_letter_code
_entity_poly.pdbx_strand_id
1 'polypeptide(L)'
;MSDAGDTRTPTDIFQSLSQGTSPSQDIEHQALEQEVKDYSEFLKAYYTKYRRFTIILQTIQECIEDDNNLDPDLCEKIEAIILTGQVSQTRLGEDCLGECILGVPLNNLSLSYLESDKLCSYLKSKLLSKCANRHYSLSKSVASSNESPIGLTLKDTSLLEYRNKLAIEQGAYMKSQTKVLELLEELMNLRLKVVPELTQGKYQESDLKSRVNSLKAQLAKNKYRIDVFMETRTSLQAYEEIIKDLRDQQQSCSKEIQKLKDLKEKYAEVSCKEYDEILKSYLQYKMSFEKKKTMCELCR
;
A
#
# COMPACT_ATOMS: atom_id res chain seq x y z
N MET A 1 -16.69 39.40 -59.48
CA MET A 1 -15.69 40.16 -58.71
C MET A 1 -15.42 39.36 -57.45
N SER A 2 -14.17 38.91 -57.32
CA SER A 2 -13.46 38.52 -56.08
C SER A 2 -14.12 37.43 -55.22
N ASP A 3 -13.71 36.16 -55.26
CA ASP A 3 -12.38 35.60 -54.97
C ASP A 3 -11.85 35.94 -53.57
N ALA A 4 -11.89 34.94 -52.67
CA ALA A 4 -11.15 34.90 -51.42
C ALA A 4 -11.03 33.43 -50.94
N GLY A 5 -10.10 32.72 -51.57
CA GLY A 5 -9.05 31.92 -50.95
C GLY A 5 -9.35 31.15 -49.66
N ASP A 6 -9.59 29.86 -49.86
CA ASP A 6 -9.39 28.77 -48.90
C ASP A 6 -7.88 28.57 -48.65
N THR A 7 -7.43 28.67 -47.40
CA THR A 7 -6.09 28.24 -46.97
C THR A 7 -6.19 27.42 -45.69
N ARG A 8 -6.58 26.16 -45.82
CA ARG A 8 -6.34 25.14 -44.80
C ARG A 8 -5.04 24.40 -45.13
N THR A 9 -4.04 24.58 -44.27
CA THR A 9 -2.74 23.90 -44.34
C THR A 9 -2.85 22.42 -43.93
N PRO A 10 -2.10 21.51 -44.56
CA PRO A 10 -2.12 20.07 -44.28
C PRO A 10 -1.26 19.71 -43.06
N THR A 11 -1.57 20.29 -41.90
CA THR A 11 -0.85 20.00 -40.64
C THR A 11 -1.77 19.51 -39.52
N ASP A 12 -3.08 19.60 -39.67
CA ASP A 12 -4.05 19.26 -38.63
C ASP A 12 -4.66 17.84 -38.77
N ILE A 13 -4.11 16.98 -39.62
CA ILE A 13 -4.59 15.60 -39.79
C ILE A 13 -3.67 14.56 -39.14
N PHE A 14 -2.48 14.94 -38.65
CA PHE A 14 -1.51 14.01 -38.05
C PHE A 14 -1.43 14.02 -36.51
N GLN A 15 -2.29 14.77 -35.81
CA GLN A 15 -2.33 14.79 -34.33
C GLN A 15 -3.47 13.98 -33.70
N SER A 16 -4.22 13.21 -34.47
CA SER A 16 -5.37 12.41 -33.98
C SER A 16 -5.17 10.89 -34.04
N LEU A 17 -3.92 10.39 -34.17
CA LEU A 17 -3.66 8.95 -34.36
C LEU A 17 -2.58 8.34 -33.43
N SER A 18 -2.28 8.93 -32.28
CA SER A 18 -1.38 8.32 -31.28
C SER A 18 -1.95 8.17 -29.87
N GLN A 19 -3.26 8.37 -29.67
CA GLN A 19 -3.92 7.98 -28.42
C GLN A 19 -4.62 6.63 -28.59
N GLY A 20 -3.90 5.57 -28.24
CA GLY A 20 -4.45 4.21 -28.31
C GLY A 20 -3.51 3.08 -27.93
N THR A 21 -2.46 3.30 -27.12
CA THR A 21 -1.76 2.20 -26.42
C THR A 21 -2.14 2.25 -24.95
N SER A 22 -2.72 1.14 -24.49
CA SER A 22 -3.27 0.99 -23.15
C SER A 22 -2.14 0.99 -22.10
N PRO A 23 -2.32 1.62 -20.92
CA PRO A 23 -1.31 1.66 -19.86
C PRO A 23 -0.93 0.28 -19.27
N SER A 24 -1.59 -0.80 -19.71
CA SER A 24 -1.23 -2.18 -19.35
C SER A 24 -0.05 -2.72 -20.16
N GLN A 25 0.15 -2.28 -21.40
CA GLN A 25 1.22 -2.80 -22.27
C GLN A 25 2.60 -2.27 -21.87
N ASP A 26 2.69 -1.02 -21.40
CA ASP A 26 3.96 -0.43 -20.95
C ASP A 26 4.47 -1.08 -19.64
N ILE A 27 3.56 -1.53 -18.77
CA ILE A 27 3.90 -2.22 -17.52
C ILE A 27 4.39 -3.64 -17.81
N GLU A 28 3.74 -4.35 -18.72
CA GLU A 28 4.21 -5.67 -19.19
C GLU A 28 5.55 -5.57 -19.90
N HIS A 29 5.77 -4.54 -20.72
CA HIS A 29 7.04 -4.33 -21.43
C HIS A 29 8.19 -4.03 -20.45
N GLN A 30 7.96 -3.22 -19.41
CA GLN A 30 8.96 -2.95 -18.36
C GLN A 30 9.25 -4.19 -17.50
N ALA A 31 8.24 -5.02 -17.22
CA ALA A 31 8.44 -6.28 -16.49
C ALA A 31 9.29 -7.27 -17.30
N LEU A 32 9.01 -7.41 -18.60
CA LEU A 32 9.80 -8.23 -19.53
C LEU A 32 11.24 -7.72 -19.68
N GLU A 33 11.45 -6.40 -19.78
CA GLU A 33 12.79 -5.82 -19.85
C GLU A 33 13.61 -6.08 -18.57
N GLN A 34 12.98 -5.99 -17.40
CA GLN A 34 13.63 -6.30 -16.13
C GLN A 34 13.96 -7.80 -16.02
N GLU A 35 13.05 -8.68 -16.47
CA GLU A 35 13.30 -10.13 -16.47
C GLU A 35 14.47 -10.51 -17.40
N VAL A 36 14.53 -9.92 -18.61
CA VAL A 36 15.66 -10.10 -19.54
C VAL A 36 16.97 -9.59 -18.93
N LYS A 37 16.93 -8.48 -18.19
CA LYS A 37 18.11 -7.94 -17.51
C LYS A 37 18.57 -8.89 -16.41
N ASP A 38 17.66 -9.41 -15.59
CA ASP A 38 17.97 -10.35 -14.52
C ASP A 38 18.56 -11.66 -15.08
N TYR A 39 18.00 -12.20 -16.18
CA TYR A 39 18.59 -13.35 -16.89
C TYR A 39 19.99 -13.04 -17.46
N SER A 40 20.21 -11.83 -17.98
CA SER A 40 21.51 -11.42 -18.50
C SER A 40 22.58 -11.31 -17.39
N GLU A 41 22.20 -10.83 -16.21
CA GLU A 41 23.08 -10.75 -15.04
C GLU A 41 23.38 -12.14 -14.49
N PHE A 42 22.37 -13.02 -14.46
CA PHE A 42 22.54 -14.43 -14.12
C PHE A 42 23.52 -15.13 -15.08
N LEU A 43 23.34 -14.95 -16.39
CA LEU A 43 24.25 -15.50 -17.41
C LEU A 43 25.68 -14.95 -17.26
N LYS A 44 25.84 -13.65 -17.00
CA LYS A 44 27.17 -13.05 -16.73
C LYS A 44 27.81 -13.64 -15.48
N ALA A 45 27.04 -13.87 -14.42
CA ALA A 45 27.53 -14.49 -13.20
C ALA A 45 27.97 -15.96 -13.46
N TYR A 46 27.17 -16.73 -14.19
CA TYR A 46 27.51 -18.09 -14.60
C TYR A 46 28.75 -18.14 -15.49
N TYR A 47 28.85 -17.26 -16.48
CA TYR A 47 30.02 -17.15 -17.35
C TYR A 47 31.28 -16.79 -16.57
N THR A 48 31.17 -15.85 -15.61
CA THR A 48 32.28 -15.47 -14.73
C THR A 48 32.71 -16.64 -13.84
N LYS A 49 31.75 -17.38 -13.29
CA LYS A 49 32.00 -18.59 -12.49
C LYS A 49 32.69 -19.67 -13.33
N TYR A 50 32.20 -19.95 -14.54
CA TYR A 50 32.79 -20.89 -15.49
C TYR A 50 34.22 -20.48 -15.87
N ARG A 51 34.46 -19.19 -16.16
CA ARG A 51 35.79 -18.66 -16.48
C ARG A 51 36.78 -18.85 -15.32
N ARG A 52 36.33 -18.61 -14.08
CA ARG A 52 37.17 -18.87 -12.88
C ARG A 52 37.51 -20.35 -12.75
N PHE A 53 36.54 -21.24 -12.93
CA PHE A 53 36.78 -22.69 -12.92
C PHE A 53 37.73 -23.12 -14.03
N THR A 54 37.60 -22.58 -15.24
CA THR A 54 38.48 -22.88 -16.37
C THR A 54 39.92 -22.47 -16.08
N ILE A 55 40.14 -21.27 -15.51
CA ILE A 55 41.47 -20.80 -15.12
C ILE A 55 42.08 -21.70 -14.05
N ILE A 56 41.29 -22.12 -13.06
CA ILE A 56 41.75 -23.02 -12.00
C ILE A 56 42.13 -24.39 -12.60
N LEU A 57 41.27 -24.98 -13.42
CA LEU A 57 41.53 -26.26 -14.09
C LEU A 57 42.78 -26.20 -14.97
N GLN A 58 42.93 -25.15 -15.78
CA GLN A 58 44.11 -24.96 -16.60
C GLN A 58 45.38 -24.79 -15.75
N THR A 59 45.28 -24.09 -14.62
CA THR A 59 46.43 -23.96 -13.71
C THR A 59 46.77 -25.28 -13.04
N ILE A 60 45.78 -26.12 -12.71
CA ILE A 60 46.02 -27.47 -12.17
C ILE A 60 46.66 -28.37 -13.24
N GLN A 61 46.19 -28.34 -14.49
CA GLN A 61 46.78 -29.10 -15.59
C GLN A 61 48.24 -28.68 -15.82
N GLU A 62 48.52 -27.38 -15.83
CA GLU A 62 49.90 -26.89 -15.90
C GLU A 62 50.73 -27.25 -14.65
N CYS A 63 50.13 -27.40 -13.46
CA CYS A 63 50.84 -27.92 -12.28
C CYS A 63 51.26 -29.38 -12.46
N ILE A 64 50.52 -30.15 -13.25
CA ILE A 64 50.78 -31.56 -13.53
C ILE A 64 51.81 -31.71 -14.66
N GLU A 65 51.71 -30.88 -15.71
CA GLU A 65 52.57 -30.97 -16.91
C GLU A 65 53.98 -30.39 -16.72
N ASP A 66 54.14 -29.30 -15.95
CA ASP A 66 55.38 -28.49 -15.98
C ASP A 66 56.35 -28.70 -14.79
N ASP A 67 56.00 -29.40 -13.70
CA ASP A 67 56.82 -29.38 -12.49
C ASP A 67 57.05 -30.76 -11.84
N ASN A 68 58.31 -31.22 -11.83
CA ASN A 68 58.83 -32.35 -11.03
C ASN A 68 58.74 -32.16 -9.49
N ASN A 69 57.91 -31.24 -9.01
CA ASN A 69 57.84 -30.83 -7.60
C ASN A 69 56.61 -31.39 -6.85
N LEU A 70 55.63 -31.95 -7.55
CA LEU A 70 54.58 -32.76 -6.93
C LEU A 70 55.00 -34.23 -6.88
N ASP A 71 54.54 -34.92 -5.84
CA ASP A 71 54.68 -36.37 -5.70
C ASP A 71 54.00 -37.05 -6.90
N PRO A 72 54.67 -37.93 -7.68
CA PRO A 72 54.09 -38.56 -8.86
C PRO A 72 52.78 -39.29 -8.57
N ASP A 73 52.67 -39.92 -7.40
CA ASP A 73 51.45 -40.60 -6.94
C ASP A 73 50.28 -39.61 -6.72
N LEU A 74 50.58 -38.37 -6.32
CA LEU A 74 49.60 -37.31 -6.15
C LEU A 74 49.17 -36.72 -7.50
N CYS A 75 50.08 -36.59 -8.46
CA CYS A 75 49.77 -36.16 -9.82
C CYS A 75 48.82 -37.14 -10.51
N GLU A 76 49.12 -38.45 -10.48
CA GLU A 76 48.28 -39.49 -11.08
C GLU A 76 46.88 -39.51 -10.43
N LYS A 77 46.80 -39.31 -9.11
CA LYS A 77 45.53 -39.20 -8.39
C LYS A 77 44.73 -37.95 -8.76
N ILE A 78 45.38 -36.81 -8.96
CA ILE A 78 44.72 -35.56 -9.39
C ILE A 78 44.25 -35.67 -10.84
N GLU A 79 45.05 -36.24 -11.74
CA GLU A 79 44.66 -36.53 -13.12
C GLU A 79 43.44 -37.46 -13.17
N ALA A 80 43.46 -38.55 -12.39
CA ALA A 80 42.33 -39.46 -12.27
C ALA A 80 41.06 -38.75 -11.77
N ILE A 81 41.18 -37.82 -10.81
CA ILE A 81 40.05 -37.02 -10.31
C ILE A 81 39.51 -36.05 -11.37
N ILE A 82 40.39 -35.36 -12.12
CA ILE A 82 39.98 -34.44 -13.19
C ILE A 82 39.30 -35.20 -14.32
N LEU A 83 39.88 -36.33 -14.75
CA LEU A 83 39.31 -37.20 -15.77
C LEU A 83 37.95 -37.76 -15.32
N THR A 84 37.84 -38.25 -14.09
CA THR A 84 36.56 -38.72 -13.52
C THR A 84 35.52 -37.60 -13.46
N GLY A 85 35.93 -36.38 -13.08
CA GLY A 85 35.06 -35.20 -13.06
C GLY A 85 34.57 -34.76 -14.44
N GLN A 86 35.43 -34.81 -15.46
CA GLN A 86 35.07 -34.50 -16.86
C GLN A 86 34.14 -35.56 -17.46
N VAL A 87 34.39 -36.84 -17.18
CA VAL A 87 33.53 -37.96 -17.61
C VAL A 87 32.17 -37.94 -16.88
N SER A 88 32.13 -37.47 -15.63
CA SER A 88 30.87 -37.31 -14.90
C SER A 88 30.00 -36.19 -15.46
N GLN A 89 30.60 -35.12 -16.00
CA GLN A 89 29.88 -33.99 -16.62
C GLN A 89 29.28 -34.32 -17.99
N THR A 90 29.77 -35.35 -18.69
CA THR A 90 29.23 -35.80 -19.98
C THR A 90 28.10 -36.84 -19.84
N ARG A 91 27.75 -37.26 -18.62
CA ARG A 91 26.61 -38.15 -18.36
C ARG A 91 25.28 -37.38 -18.30
N LEU A 92 24.40 -37.63 -19.25
CA LEU A 92 22.96 -37.32 -19.17
C LEU A 92 22.23 -38.55 -18.59
N GLY A 93 22.12 -38.64 -17.26
CA GLY A 93 21.31 -39.67 -16.57
C GLY A 93 21.90 -40.17 -15.24
N GLU A 94 21.05 -40.25 -14.20
CA GLU A 94 21.42 -40.54 -12.79
C GLU A 94 21.69 -42.03 -12.48
N ASP A 95 21.42 -42.98 -13.39
CA ASP A 95 21.27 -44.40 -13.03
C ASP A 95 22.40 -45.36 -13.49
N CYS A 96 23.68 -45.03 -13.28
CA CYS A 96 24.76 -46.01 -13.50
C CYS A 96 25.81 -45.98 -12.38
N LEU A 97 25.46 -46.57 -11.23
CA LEU A 97 26.39 -46.93 -10.16
C LEU A 97 27.27 -48.11 -10.60
N GLY A 98 28.56 -47.86 -10.89
CA GLY A 98 29.60 -48.88 -10.70
C GLY A 98 30.41 -49.39 -11.91
N GLU A 99 30.18 -48.92 -13.15
CA GLU A 99 30.95 -49.43 -14.30
C GLU A 99 32.02 -48.44 -14.79
N CYS A 100 33.28 -48.90 -14.83
CA CYS A 100 34.42 -48.19 -15.43
C CYS A 100 34.11 -47.84 -16.90
N ILE A 101 34.22 -46.55 -17.26
CA ILE A 101 34.16 -46.14 -18.66
C ILE A 101 35.60 -46.12 -19.20
N LEU A 102 35.89 -46.96 -20.19
CA LEU A 102 37.20 -47.03 -20.88
C LEU A 102 38.40 -47.18 -19.91
N GLY A 103 38.25 -47.95 -18.83
CA GLY A 103 39.32 -48.21 -17.86
C GLY A 103 39.51 -47.13 -16.78
N VAL A 104 38.69 -46.07 -16.76
CA VAL A 104 38.71 -45.06 -15.69
C VAL A 104 37.80 -45.51 -14.54
N PRO A 105 38.33 -45.75 -13.32
CA PRO A 105 37.52 -46.14 -12.18
C PRO A 105 36.69 -44.95 -11.66
N LEU A 106 35.36 -45.03 -11.74
CA LEU A 106 34.41 -44.01 -11.25
C LEU A 106 34.20 -44.05 -9.72
N ASN A 107 35.22 -44.45 -8.97
CA ASN A 107 35.18 -44.38 -7.52
C ASN A 107 35.25 -42.90 -7.08
N ASN A 108 34.63 -42.57 -5.95
CA ASN A 108 34.75 -41.25 -5.31
C ASN A 108 36.19 -41.02 -4.83
N LEU A 109 37.11 -40.81 -5.77
CA LEU A 109 38.48 -40.41 -5.51
C LEU A 109 38.43 -38.99 -4.95
N SER A 110 38.63 -38.89 -3.65
CA SER A 110 38.80 -37.61 -2.97
C SER A 110 40.26 -37.46 -2.53
N LEU A 111 40.78 -36.24 -2.65
CA LEU A 111 42.04 -35.89 -2.02
C LEU A 111 41.88 -35.98 -0.50
N SER A 112 42.89 -36.55 0.17
CA SER A 112 43.04 -36.46 1.63
C SER A 112 43.26 -35.00 2.03
N TYR A 113 42.97 -34.65 3.28
CA TYR A 113 43.17 -33.30 3.82
C TYR A 113 44.60 -32.79 3.61
N LEU A 114 45.60 -33.64 3.84
CA LEU A 114 47.02 -33.30 3.65
C LEU A 114 47.40 -33.14 2.17
N GLU A 115 46.81 -33.94 1.28
CA GLU A 115 47.01 -33.85 -0.16
C GLU A 115 46.37 -32.58 -0.73
N SER A 116 45.18 -32.23 -0.24
CA SER A 116 44.47 -31.00 -0.60
C SER A 116 45.23 -29.75 -0.15
N ASP A 117 45.85 -29.75 1.03
CA ASP A 117 46.61 -28.61 1.53
C ASP A 117 47.94 -28.41 0.75
N LYS A 118 48.60 -29.52 0.37
CA LYS A 118 49.76 -29.51 -0.54
C LYS A 118 49.39 -28.96 -1.92
N LEU A 119 48.27 -29.40 -2.50
CA LEU A 119 47.78 -28.88 -3.79
C LEU A 119 47.42 -27.39 -3.70
N CYS A 120 46.78 -26.97 -2.61
CA CYS A 120 46.37 -25.58 -2.39
C CYS A 120 47.56 -24.64 -2.23
N SER A 121 48.58 -25.04 -1.46
CA SER A 121 49.81 -24.27 -1.31
C SER A 121 50.59 -24.14 -2.63
N TYR A 122 50.62 -25.21 -3.43
CA TYR A 122 51.27 -25.21 -4.76
C TYR A 122 50.52 -24.36 -5.79
N LEU A 123 49.19 -24.47 -5.84
CA LEU A 123 48.36 -23.62 -6.68
C LEU A 123 48.56 -22.14 -6.36
N LYS A 124 48.61 -21.78 -5.08
CA LYS A 124 48.85 -20.40 -4.65
C LYS A 124 50.21 -19.89 -5.12
N SER A 125 51.29 -20.68 -4.95
CA SER A 125 52.63 -20.25 -5.36
C SER A 125 52.74 -20.07 -6.88
N LYS A 126 52.17 -21.00 -7.67
CA LYS A 126 52.20 -20.93 -9.16
C LYS A 126 51.31 -19.80 -9.70
N LEU A 127 50.18 -19.53 -9.07
CA LEU A 127 49.31 -18.42 -9.46
C LEU A 127 49.92 -17.05 -9.12
N LEU A 128 50.63 -16.95 -7.99
CA LEU A 128 51.42 -15.78 -7.62
C LEU A 128 52.61 -15.56 -8.56
N SER A 129 53.35 -16.61 -8.94
CA SER A 129 54.47 -16.50 -9.88
C SER A 129 54.00 -16.09 -11.29
N LYS A 130 52.86 -16.61 -11.77
CA LYS A 130 52.23 -16.15 -13.01
C LYS A 130 51.83 -14.67 -12.94
N CYS A 131 51.30 -14.24 -11.80
CA CYS A 131 50.93 -12.84 -11.59
C CYS A 131 52.18 -11.94 -11.64
N ALA A 132 53.25 -12.34 -10.95
CA ALA A 132 54.54 -11.64 -10.95
C ALA A 132 55.19 -11.61 -12.35
N ASN A 133 55.17 -12.72 -13.09
CA ASN A 133 55.71 -12.79 -14.45
C ASN A 133 54.90 -11.95 -15.44
N ARG A 134 53.57 -11.90 -15.32
CA ARG A 134 52.73 -10.99 -16.12
C ARG A 134 53.05 -9.53 -15.79
N HIS A 135 53.16 -9.18 -14.51
CA HIS A 135 53.57 -7.83 -14.11
C HIS A 135 54.97 -7.45 -14.60
N TYR A 136 55.93 -8.40 -14.58
CA TYR A 136 57.29 -8.20 -15.07
C TYR A 136 57.36 -8.07 -16.60
N SER A 137 56.63 -8.91 -17.34
CA SER A 137 56.54 -8.81 -18.81
C SER A 137 55.86 -7.51 -19.26
N LEU A 138 54.84 -7.05 -18.52
CA LEU A 138 54.17 -5.77 -18.77
C LEU A 138 55.10 -4.58 -18.44
N SER A 139 55.86 -4.64 -17.34
CA SER A 139 56.80 -3.57 -16.97
C SER A 139 58.01 -3.51 -17.90
N LYS A 140 58.49 -4.65 -18.40
CA LYS A 140 59.59 -4.73 -19.38
C LYS A 140 59.18 -4.22 -20.76
N SER A 141 57.93 -4.46 -21.17
CA SER A 141 57.36 -3.89 -22.40
C SER A 141 57.20 -2.37 -22.35
N VAL A 142 57.06 -1.78 -21.16
CA VAL A 142 56.99 -0.32 -20.97
C VAL A 142 58.39 0.30 -20.87
N ALA A 143 59.37 -0.43 -20.33
CA ALA A 143 60.73 0.05 -20.14
C ALA A 143 61.63 -0.06 -21.40
N SER A 144 61.33 -0.94 -22.36
CA SER A 144 62.15 -1.11 -23.58
C SER A 144 61.79 -0.15 -24.73
N SER A 145 60.94 0.85 -24.50
CA SER A 145 60.50 1.81 -25.54
C SER A 145 61.37 3.08 -25.62
N ASN A 146 62.62 3.05 -25.12
CA ASN A 146 63.44 4.25 -24.98
C ASN A 146 64.65 4.36 -25.93
N GLU A 147 64.78 3.56 -26.99
CA GLU A 147 65.80 3.81 -28.02
C GLU A 147 65.30 3.53 -29.45
N SER A 148 64.86 4.60 -30.13
CA SER A 148 65.28 5.01 -31.49
C SER A 148 64.28 6.00 -32.12
N PRO A 149 64.75 7.02 -32.86
CA PRO A 149 63.90 7.87 -33.69
C PRO A 149 63.55 7.08 -34.95
N ILE A 150 62.55 6.22 -34.87
CA ILE A 150 61.97 5.59 -36.06
C ILE A 150 61.28 6.70 -36.83
N GLY A 151 61.82 7.02 -38.02
CA GLY A 151 61.17 7.90 -38.96
C GLY A 151 59.72 7.46 -39.13
N LEU A 152 58.80 8.34 -38.75
CA LEU A 152 57.36 8.13 -38.82
C LEU A 152 57.02 7.63 -40.23
N THR A 153 56.73 6.34 -40.33
CA THR A 153 56.10 5.83 -41.54
C THR A 153 54.66 6.32 -41.56
N LEU A 154 54.05 6.46 -42.73
CA LEU A 154 52.69 7.00 -42.92
C LEU A 154 51.59 6.26 -42.10
N LYS A 155 51.92 5.08 -41.54
CA LYS A 155 51.06 4.30 -40.64
C LYS A 155 51.10 4.78 -39.18
N ASP A 156 52.19 5.40 -38.72
CA ASP A 156 52.34 5.86 -37.34
C ASP A 156 51.53 7.13 -37.05
N THR A 157 51.33 7.99 -38.05
CA THR A 157 50.41 9.14 -37.96
C THR A 157 48.96 8.69 -37.77
N SER A 158 48.54 7.61 -38.46
CA SER A 158 47.20 7.03 -38.29
C SER A 158 47.00 6.43 -36.89
N LEU A 159 48.02 5.77 -36.33
CA LEU A 159 48.00 5.27 -34.96
C LEU A 159 47.88 6.40 -33.93
N LEU A 160 48.55 7.53 -34.16
CA LEU A 160 48.44 8.71 -33.31
C LEU A 160 47.03 9.32 -33.36
N GLU A 161 46.41 9.39 -34.53
CA GLU A 161 45.01 9.81 -34.69
C GLU A 161 44.04 8.87 -33.97
N TYR A 162 44.20 7.55 -34.11
CA TYR A 162 43.36 6.58 -33.40
C TYR A 162 43.53 6.67 -31.89
N ARG A 163 44.75 6.88 -31.39
CA ARG A 163 45.01 7.15 -29.97
C ARG A 163 44.28 8.39 -29.49
N ASN A 164 44.32 9.49 -30.25
CA ASN A 164 43.59 10.71 -29.90
C ASN A 164 42.08 10.52 -29.93
N LYS A 165 41.53 9.84 -30.95
CA LYS A 165 40.10 9.49 -31.01
C LYS A 165 39.67 8.64 -29.81
N LEU A 166 40.49 7.65 -29.45
CA LEU A 166 40.23 6.81 -28.28
C LEU A 166 40.27 7.63 -26.97
N ALA A 167 41.20 8.56 -26.82
CA ALA A 167 41.26 9.43 -25.65
C ALA A 167 40.03 10.35 -25.54
N ILE A 168 39.51 10.86 -26.67
CA ILE A 168 38.29 11.66 -26.71
C ILE A 168 37.07 10.80 -26.30
N GLU A 169 36.93 9.60 -26.86
CA GLU A 169 35.87 8.66 -26.50
C GLU A 169 35.94 8.23 -25.03
N GLN A 170 37.13 7.91 -24.54
CA GLN A 170 37.34 7.62 -23.11
C GLN A 170 36.95 8.80 -22.23
N GLY A 171 37.30 10.03 -22.64
CA GLY A 171 36.88 11.24 -21.95
C GLY A 171 35.36 11.43 -21.93
N ALA A 172 34.68 11.16 -23.06
CA ALA A 172 33.23 11.21 -23.15
C ALA A 172 32.56 10.14 -22.29
N TYR A 173 33.08 8.92 -22.31
CA TYR A 173 32.62 7.82 -21.47
C TYR A 173 32.77 8.15 -19.98
N MET A 174 33.92 8.67 -19.56
CA MET A 174 34.14 9.06 -18.16
C MET A 174 33.17 10.16 -17.72
N LYS A 175 32.91 11.18 -18.57
CA LYS A 175 31.90 12.22 -18.29
C LYS A 175 30.49 11.62 -18.18
N SER A 176 30.13 10.70 -19.06
CA SER A 176 28.86 9.99 -19.01
C SER A 176 28.74 9.19 -17.70
N GLN A 177 29.80 8.50 -17.30
CA GLN A 177 29.83 7.72 -16.07
C GLN A 177 29.69 8.59 -14.82
N THR A 178 30.33 9.76 -14.78
CA THR A 178 30.13 10.73 -13.70
C THR A 178 28.67 11.18 -13.61
N LYS A 179 28.04 11.48 -14.76
CA LYS A 179 26.63 11.88 -14.79
C LYS A 179 25.68 10.78 -14.31
N VAL A 180 25.98 9.52 -14.64
CA VAL A 180 25.22 8.37 -14.14
C VAL A 180 25.34 8.26 -12.61
N LEU A 181 26.53 8.50 -12.05
CA LEU A 181 26.74 8.50 -10.60
C LEU A 181 25.96 9.63 -9.90
N GLU A 182 25.96 10.85 -10.46
CA GLU A 182 25.18 11.97 -9.94
C GLU A 182 23.68 11.65 -9.92
N LEU A 183 23.14 11.09 -11.02
CA LEU A 183 21.74 10.69 -11.10
C LEU A 183 21.39 9.57 -10.11
N LEU A 184 22.30 8.64 -9.86
CA LEU A 184 22.11 7.58 -8.86
C LEU A 184 22.07 8.16 -7.44
N GLU A 185 22.89 9.16 -7.13
CA GLU A 185 22.88 9.84 -5.84
C GLU A 185 21.59 10.63 -5.62
N GLU A 186 21.12 11.35 -6.64
CA GLU A 186 19.81 12.04 -6.61
C GLU A 186 18.67 11.04 -6.40
N LEU A 187 18.65 9.94 -7.15
CA LEU A 187 17.64 8.89 -7.02
C LEU A 187 17.65 8.27 -5.62
N MET A 188 18.84 8.01 -5.07
CA MET A 188 18.99 7.50 -3.71
C MET A 188 18.44 8.50 -2.68
N ASN A 189 18.76 9.79 -2.80
CA ASN A 189 18.24 10.83 -1.91
C ASN A 189 16.71 10.95 -2.00
N LEU A 190 16.13 10.90 -3.20
CA LEU A 190 14.68 10.89 -3.38
C LEU A 190 14.04 9.68 -2.68
N ARG A 191 14.58 8.48 -2.89
CA ARG A 191 14.04 7.23 -2.34
C ARG A 191 14.17 7.13 -0.82
N LEU A 192 15.31 7.55 -0.27
CA LEU A 192 15.62 7.31 1.14
C LEU A 192 15.24 8.46 2.06
N LYS A 193 15.08 9.68 1.55
CA LYS A 193 14.72 10.85 2.37
C LYS A 193 13.34 11.38 2.00
N VAL A 194 13.18 11.84 0.76
CA VAL A 194 11.99 12.60 0.35
C VAL A 194 10.73 11.73 0.37
N VAL A 195 10.77 10.53 -0.21
CA VAL A 195 9.60 9.65 -0.27
C VAL A 195 9.12 9.20 1.12
N PRO A 196 10.00 8.73 2.04
CA PRO A 196 9.60 8.40 3.40
C PRO A 196 9.00 9.58 4.16
N GLU A 197 9.62 10.76 4.11
CA GLU A 197 9.12 11.97 4.78
C GLU A 197 7.74 12.38 4.25
N LEU A 198 7.55 12.37 2.92
CA LEU A 198 6.26 12.65 2.30
C LEU A 198 5.19 11.64 2.73
N THR A 199 5.56 10.35 2.75
CA THR A 199 4.64 9.26 3.12
C THR A 199 4.24 9.38 4.59
N GLN A 200 5.18 9.70 5.48
CA GLN A 200 4.91 9.93 6.88
C GLN A 200 4.02 11.15 7.10
N GLY A 201 4.26 12.24 6.38
CA GLY A 201 3.38 13.42 6.38
C GLY A 201 1.96 13.08 5.93
N LYS A 202 1.81 12.28 4.86
CA LYS A 202 0.50 11.81 4.38
C LYS A 202 -0.21 10.90 5.38
N TYR A 203 0.52 10.05 6.08
CA TYR A 203 -0.04 9.23 7.16
C TYR A 203 -0.58 10.10 8.30
N GLN A 204 0.18 11.10 8.75
CA GLN A 204 -0.24 12.05 9.79
C GLN A 204 -1.46 12.87 9.35
N GLU A 205 -1.49 13.33 8.10
CA GLU A 205 -2.64 14.03 7.52
C GLU A 205 -3.91 13.15 7.56
N SER A 206 -3.77 11.88 7.19
CA SER A 206 -4.86 10.90 7.23
C SER A 206 -5.36 10.63 8.65
N ASP A 207 -4.45 10.48 9.62
CA ASP A 207 -4.81 10.29 11.04
C ASP A 207 -5.58 11.51 11.59
N LEU A 208 -5.07 12.72 11.34
CA LEU A 208 -5.74 13.97 11.70
C LEU A 208 -7.14 14.06 11.08
N LYS A 209 -7.28 13.73 9.79
CA LYS A 209 -8.57 13.73 9.10
C LYS A 209 -9.56 12.75 9.74
N SER A 210 -9.10 11.56 10.14
CA SER A 210 -9.91 10.56 10.86
C SER A 210 -10.39 11.11 12.21
N ARG A 211 -9.49 11.71 13.00
CA ARG A 211 -9.83 12.34 14.28
C ARG A 211 -10.84 13.47 14.14
N VAL A 212 -10.68 14.33 13.14
CA VAL A 212 -11.63 15.40 12.82
C VAL A 212 -13.01 14.83 12.47
N ASN A 213 -13.08 13.77 11.68
CA ASN A 213 -14.35 13.14 11.32
C ASN A 213 -15.03 12.52 12.55
N SER A 214 -14.28 11.88 13.44
CA SER A 214 -14.80 11.37 14.72
C SER A 214 -15.39 12.48 15.59
N LEU A 215 -14.67 13.61 15.72
CA LEU A 215 -15.17 14.78 16.44
C LEU A 215 -16.44 15.37 15.80
N LYS A 216 -16.50 15.45 14.47
CA LYS A 216 -17.71 15.88 13.75
C LYS A 216 -18.91 14.96 14.04
N ALA A 217 -18.69 13.65 14.07
CA ALA A 217 -19.75 12.70 14.40
C ALA A 217 -20.23 12.85 15.86
N GLN A 218 -19.30 13.04 16.80
CA GLN A 218 -19.65 13.32 18.21
C GLN A 218 -20.42 14.64 18.37
N LEU A 219 -20.01 15.68 17.65
CA LEU A 219 -20.71 16.97 17.65
C LEU A 219 -22.14 16.82 17.12
N ALA A 220 -22.33 16.11 16.02
CA ALA A 220 -23.66 15.83 15.48
C ALA A 220 -24.54 15.07 16.49
N LYS A 221 -23.98 14.03 17.13
CA LYS A 221 -24.68 13.26 18.18
C LYS A 221 -25.12 14.14 19.34
N ASN A 222 -24.24 15.03 19.82
CA ASN A 222 -24.57 15.94 20.91
C ASN A 222 -25.62 16.98 20.51
N LYS A 223 -25.56 17.48 19.26
CA LYS A 223 -26.58 18.37 18.72
C LYS A 223 -27.97 17.72 18.75
N TYR A 224 -28.11 16.52 18.20
CA TYR A 224 -29.37 15.78 18.24
C TYR A 224 -29.86 15.54 19.67
N ARG A 225 -28.95 15.24 20.60
CA ARG A 225 -29.30 15.06 22.00
C ARG A 225 -29.87 16.33 22.62
N ILE A 226 -29.30 17.49 22.31
CA ILE A 226 -29.82 18.80 22.75
C ILE A 226 -31.21 19.06 22.15
N ASP A 227 -31.39 18.79 20.86
CA ASP A 227 -32.69 19.01 20.19
C ASP A 227 -33.79 18.18 20.85
N VAL A 228 -33.53 16.89 21.15
CA VAL A 228 -34.47 16.03 21.89
C VAL A 228 -34.79 16.58 23.28
N PHE A 229 -33.78 17.08 24.02
CA PHE A 229 -34.03 17.69 25.33
C PHE A 229 -34.87 18.97 25.23
N MET A 230 -34.66 19.78 24.20
CA MET A 230 -35.43 20.99 23.96
C MET A 230 -36.88 20.66 23.63
N GLU A 231 -37.13 19.69 22.75
CA GLU A 231 -38.48 19.19 22.44
C GLU A 231 -39.18 18.64 23.69
N THR A 232 -38.45 17.89 24.53
CA THR A 232 -38.95 17.40 25.82
C THR A 232 -39.34 18.56 26.75
N ARG A 233 -38.54 19.63 26.79
CA ARG A 233 -38.87 20.82 27.60
C ARG A 233 -40.12 21.53 27.09
N THR A 234 -40.24 21.72 25.77
CA THR A 234 -41.41 22.37 25.17
C THR A 234 -42.68 21.57 25.39
N SER A 235 -42.62 20.24 25.23
CA SER A 235 -43.77 19.37 25.53
C SER A 235 -44.15 19.40 27.01
N LEU A 236 -43.18 19.44 27.93
CA LEU A 236 -43.44 19.58 29.36
C LEU A 236 -44.15 20.91 29.69
N GLN A 237 -43.74 22.02 29.09
CA GLN A 237 -44.42 23.31 29.24
C GLN A 237 -45.87 23.26 28.74
N ALA A 238 -46.11 22.62 27.59
CA ALA A 238 -47.47 22.44 27.08
C ALA A 238 -48.34 21.60 28.03
N TYR A 239 -47.77 20.54 28.63
CA TYR A 239 -48.49 19.76 29.65
C TYR A 239 -48.80 20.57 30.91
N GLU A 240 -47.91 21.45 31.36
CA GLU A 240 -48.17 22.36 32.49
C GLU A 240 -49.35 23.31 32.21
N GLU A 241 -49.43 23.86 30.99
CA GLU A 241 -50.55 24.70 30.56
C GLU A 241 -51.87 23.93 30.54
N ILE A 242 -51.88 22.71 29.96
CA ILE A 242 -53.07 21.85 29.96
C ILE A 242 -53.53 21.53 31.39
N ILE A 243 -52.60 21.23 32.31
CA ILE A 243 -52.93 20.96 33.71
C ILE A 243 -53.57 22.18 34.36
N LYS A 244 -53.06 23.38 34.08
CA LYS A 244 -53.63 24.63 34.59
C LYS A 244 -55.07 24.83 34.09
N ASP A 245 -55.28 24.69 32.78
CA ASP A 245 -56.60 24.82 32.17
C ASP A 245 -57.60 23.80 32.74
N LEU A 246 -57.17 22.54 32.93
CA LEU A 246 -58.00 21.50 33.55
C LEU A 246 -58.39 21.85 34.99
N ARG A 247 -57.48 22.43 35.78
CA ARG A 247 -57.80 22.90 37.14
C ARG A 247 -58.82 24.03 37.12
N ASP A 248 -58.66 24.99 36.21
CA ASP A 248 -59.58 26.12 36.07
C ASP A 248 -60.98 25.63 35.64
N GLN A 249 -61.05 24.68 34.69
CA GLN A 249 -62.29 24.01 34.29
C GLN A 249 -62.93 23.25 35.45
N GLN A 250 -62.14 22.48 36.21
CA GLN A 250 -62.63 21.73 37.37
C GLN A 250 -63.19 22.67 38.44
N GLN A 251 -62.54 23.80 38.71
CA GLN A 251 -63.02 24.80 39.65
C GLN A 251 -64.33 25.46 39.17
N SER A 252 -64.42 25.79 37.88
CA SER A 252 -65.63 26.34 37.27
C SER A 252 -66.81 25.37 37.38
N CYS A 253 -66.60 24.10 37.01
CA CYS A 253 -67.60 23.04 37.12
C CYS A 253 -68.02 22.83 38.58
N SER A 254 -67.09 22.84 39.54
CA SER A 254 -67.41 22.75 40.96
C SER A 254 -68.30 23.91 41.43
N LYS A 255 -68.05 25.14 40.95
CA LYS A 255 -68.90 26.31 41.26
C LYS A 255 -70.30 26.14 40.65
N GLU A 256 -70.41 25.62 39.44
CA GLU A 256 -71.69 25.37 38.78
C GLU A 256 -72.51 24.28 39.47
N ILE A 257 -71.86 23.17 39.85
CA ILE A 257 -72.48 22.12 40.67
C ILE A 257 -73.02 22.72 41.98
N GLN A 258 -72.27 23.60 42.64
CA GLN A 258 -72.73 24.24 43.86
C GLN A 258 -73.96 25.12 43.60
N LYS A 259 -73.95 25.96 42.56
CA LYS A 259 -75.11 26.78 42.17
C LYS A 259 -76.35 25.93 41.90
N LEU A 260 -76.19 24.78 41.22
CA LEU A 260 -77.29 23.86 40.94
C LEU A 260 -77.83 23.21 42.22
N LYS A 261 -76.96 22.87 43.19
CA LYS A 261 -77.38 22.38 44.50
C LYS A 261 -78.19 23.44 45.25
N ASP A 262 -77.69 24.68 45.31
CA ASP A 262 -78.39 25.79 45.98
C ASP A 262 -79.74 26.07 45.31
N LEU A 263 -79.82 25.99 43.98
CA LEU A 263 -81.06 26.14 43.24
C LEU A 263 -82.05 25.01 43.53
N LYS A 264 -81.56 23.76 43.61
CA LYS A 264 -82.38 22.60 43.98
C LYS A 264 -82.96 22.75 45.39
N GLU A 265 -82.17 23.23 46.34
CA GLU A 265 -82.61 23.49 47.72
C GLU A 265 -83.69 24.59 47.76
N LYS A 266 -83.46 25.72 47.09
CA LYS A 266 -84.46 26.79 46.95
C LYS A 266 -85.76 26.30 46.31
N TYR A 267 -85.67 25.47 45.26
CA TYR A 267 -86.85 24.92 44.61
C TYR A 267 -87.63 23.99 45.56
N ALA A 268 -86.93 23.16 46.34
CA ALA A 268 -87.55 22.33 47.35
C ALA A 268 -88.31 23.18 48.39
N GLU A 269 -87.69 24.26 48.90
CA GLU A 269 -88.35 25.19 49.83
C GLU A 269 -89.62 25.83 49.25
N VAL A 270 -89.57 26.32 48.01
CA VAL A 270 -90.72 26.94 47.34
C VAL A 270 -91.84 25.91 47.15
N SER A 271 -91.52 24.70 46.70
CA SER A 271 -92.52 23.65 46.51
C SER A 271 -93.22 23.25 47.81
N CYS A 272 -92.50 23.22 48.94
CA CYS A 272 -93.10 22.99 50.25
C CYS A 272 -94.06 24.12 50.65
N LYS A 273 -93.67 25.38 50.41
CA LYS A 273 -94.53 26.55 50.71
C LYS A 273 -95.80 26.57 49.86
N GLU A 274 -95.68 26.31 48.55
CA GLU A 274 -96.84 26.23 47.65
C GLU A 274 -97.80 25.12 48.07
N TYR A 275 -97.28 23.95 48.47
CA TYR A 275 -98.09 22.86 49.01
C TYR A 275 -98.80 23.26 50.31
N ASP A 276 -98.09 23.90 51.24
CA ASP A 276 -98.64 24.36 52.52
C ASP A 276 -99.73 25.43 52.32
N GLU A 277 -99.56 26.35 51.36
CA GLU A 277 -100.56 27.34 51.01
C GLU A 277 -101.83 26.70 50.44
N ILE A 278 -101.69 25.76 49.50
CA ILE A 278 -102.83 25.00 48.93
C ILE A 278 -103.56 24.23 50.04
N LEU A 279 -102.82 23.58 50.94
CA LEU A 279 -103.38 22.84 52.08
C LEU A 279 -104.15 23.77 53.02
N LYS A 280 -103.61 24.96 53.31
CA LYS A 280 -104.27 25.96 54.16
C LYS A 280 -105.56 26.49 53.52
N SER A 281 -105.54 26.80 52.22
CA SER A 281 -106.74 27.18 51.47
C SER A 281 -107.79 26.06 51.47
N TYR A 282 -107.38 24.81 51.25
CA TYR A 282 -108.27 23.65 51.33
C TYR A 282 -108.94 23.50 52.70
N LEU A 283 -108.18 23.63 53.79
CA LEU A 283 -108.72 23.58 55.16
C LEU A 283 -109.70 24.74 55.42
N GLN A 284 -109.41 25.94 54.93
CA GLN A 284 -110.33 27.08 55.02
C GLN A 284 -111.63 26.84 54.25
N TYR A 285 -111.56 26.28 53.03
CA TYR A 285 -112.73 25.90 52.26
C TYR A 285 -113.55 24.82 52.95
N LYS A 286 -112.89 23.79 53.50
CA LYS A 286 -113.55 22.72 54.26
C LYS A 286 -114.28 23.27 55.49
N MET A 287 -113.63 24.12 56.29
CA MET A 287 -114.27 24.76 57.44
C MET A 287 -115.46 25.65 57.03
N SER A 288 -115.33 26.39 55.94
CA SER A 288 -116.42 27.24 55.43
C SER A 288 -117.59 26.41 54.91
N PHE A 289 -117.30 25.29 54.27
CA PHE A 289 -118.31 24.32 53.83
C PHE A 289 -119.02 23.67 55.01
N GLU A 290 -118.28 23.22 56.02
CA GLU A 290 -118.86 22.66 57.26
C GLU A 290 -119.72 23.70 58.00
N LYS A 291 -119.26 24.95 58.13
CA LYS A 291 -120.09 26.05 58.67
C LYS A 291 -121.36 26.29 57.86
N LYS A 292 -121.27 26.25 56.53
CA LYS A 292 -122.46 26.41 55.67
C LYS A 292 -123.42 25.23 55.83
N LYS A 293 -122.88 24.01 55.95
CA LYS A 293 -123.67 22.80 56.21
C LYS A 293 -124.40 22.89 57.55
N THR A 294 -123.73 23.28 58.63
CA THR A 294 -124.37 23.45 59.94
C THR A 294 -125.39 24.58 59.95
N MET A 295 -125.16 25.69 59.23
CA MET A 295 -126.16 26.74 59.05
C MET A 295 -127.40 26.24 58.29
N CYS A 296 -127.23 25.44 57.24
CA CYS A 296 -128.35 24.82 56.53
C CYS A 296 -129.09 23.78 57.37
N GLU A 297 -128.39 23.08 58.28
CA GLU A 297 -128.99 22.14 59.23
C GLU A 297 -129.76 22.85 60.37
N LEU A 298 -129.34 24.06 60.76
CA LEU A 298 -130.04 24.91 61.76
C LEU A 298 -131.24 25.69 61.19
N CYS A 299 -131.36 25.79 59.86
CA CYS A 299 -132.52 26.40 59.18
C CYS A 299 -133.59 25.37 58.76
N ARG A 300 -133.49 24.13 59.25
CA ARG A 300 -134.56 23.10 59.19
C ARG A 300 -135.19 22.96 60.56
#